data_AF-A0A8K0BF84-F1
#
_entry.id   AF-A0A8K0BF84-F1
#
_cell.length_a   1.000
_cell.length_b   1.000
_cell.length_c   1.000
_cell.angle_alpha   90.00
_cell.angle_beta   90.00
_cell.angle_gamma   90.00
#
_symmetry.space_group_name_H-M   'P 1'
#
loop_
_entity.id
_entity.type
_entity.pdbx_description
1 polymer ?
#
loop_
_entity_poly.entity_id
_entity_poly.type
_entity_poly.pdbx_seq_one_letter_code
_entity_poly.pdbx_strand_id
1 'polypeptide(L)'
;FISEGNAGADCLAAPAWTVPVPDVSTQAQLSHEFFHQSARTLHQQFGLTWNTARSIVQMCPDCQGLAPIPQTGVNPRGGKALQTWQSDVTHIGEFGRQKYVHVSIDTFSGALWATAE
;
A
#
# COMPACT_ATOMS: atom_id res chain seq x y z
N PHE A 1 5.34 6.03 59.56
CA PHE A 1 6.50 5.57 58.76
C PHE A 1 6.13 5.26 57.31
N ILE A 2 5.18 4.36 57.02
CA ILE A 2 4.78 4.04 55.63
C ILE A 2 4.10 5.22 54.90
N SER A 3 3.26 6.00 55.58
CA SER A 3 2.56 7.15 54.98
C SER A 3 3.50 8.28 54.56
N GLU A 4 4.58 8.49 55.31
CA GLU A 4 5.55 9.57 55.10
C GLU A 4 6.51 9.22 53.96
N GLY A 5 6.92 7.95 53.87
CA GLY A 5 7.66 7.42 52.73
C GLY A 5 6.85 7.46 51.43
N ASN A 6 5.56 7.14 51.48
CA ASN A 6 4.67 7.26 50.32
C ASN A 6 4.50 8.71 49.86
N ALA A 7 4.35 9.66 50.79
CA ALA A 7 4.29 11.08 50.45
C ALA A 7 5.58 11.56 49.77
N GLY A 8 6.75 11.08 50.23
CA GLY A 8 8.03 11.34 49.58
C GLY A 8 8.12 10.71 48.17
N ALA A 9 7.68 9.46 48.02
CA ALA A 9 7.65 8.77 46.72
C ALA A 9 6.71 9.46 45.73
N ASP A 10 5.52 9.87 46.16
CA ASP A 10 4.55 10.59 45.33
C ASP A 10 5.06 11.98 44.92
N CYS A 11 5.76 12.68 45.82
CA CYS A 11 6.38 13.98 45.53
C CYS A 11 7.50 13.87 44.50
N LEU A 12 8.29 12.77 44.55
CA LEU A 12 9.34 12.49 43.58
C LEU A 12 8.81 11.91 42.26
N ALA A 13 7.64 11.28 42.27
CA ALA A 13 6.96 10.78 41.07
C ALA A 13 6.12 11.86 40.34
N ALA A 14 5.64 12.89 41.07
CA ALA A 14 4.92 14.03 40.51
C ALA A 14 5.60 14.68 39.29
N PRO A 15 6.93 14.93 39.26
CA PRO A 15 7.57 15.51 38.08
C PRO A 15 7.51 14.61 36.83
N ALA A 16 7.35 13.29 36.98
CA ALA A 16 7.18 12.37 35.85
C ALA A 16 5.78 12.49 35.20
N TRP A 17 4.76 12.92 35.95
CA TRP A 17 3.42 13.21 35.42
C TRP A 17 3.24 14.63 34.89
N THR A 18 4.15 15.55 35.21
CA THR A 18 4.12 16.93 34.68
C THR A 18 4.73 17.08 33.29
N VAL A 19 5.26 16.00 32.70
CA VAL A 19 5.63 16.00 31.28
C VAL A 19 4.33 16.22 30.49
N PRO A 20 4.25 17.26 29.62
CA PRO A 20 3.08 17.43 28.77
C PRO A 20 2.86 16.13 28.00
N VAL A 21 1.67 15.54 28.17
CA VAL A 21 1.27 14.36 27.39
C VAL A 21 1.58 14.69 25.93
N PRO A 22 2.40 13.88 25.23
CA PRO A 22 2.70 14.15 23.84
C PRO A 22 1.38 14.31 23.10
N ASP A 23 1.31 15.30 22.20
CA ASP A 23 0.16 15.45 21.31
C ASP A 23 -0.22 14.08 20.74
N VAL A 24 -1.52 13.82 20.62
CA VAL A 24 -2.04 12.49 20.26
C VAL A 24 -1.40 11.98 18.96
N SER A 25 -1.07 12.90 18.06
CA SER A 25 -0.29 12.65 16.84
C SER A 25 1.12 12.13 17.13
N THR A 26 1.87 12.77 18.02
CA THR A 26 3.22 12.38 18.43
C THR A 26 3.21 11.00 19.12
N GLN A 27 2.22 10.73 19.97
CA GLN A 27 2.09 9.42 20.60
C GLN A 27 1.82 8.31 19.57
N ALA A 28 0.98 8.60 18.57
CA ALA A 28 0.69 7.68 17.47
C ALA A 28 1.92 7.42 16.58
N GLN A 29 2.74 8.45 16.33
CA GLN A 29 4.01 8.32 15.60
C GLN A 29 4.98 7.39 16.33
N LEU A 30 5.23 7.62 17.62
CA LEU A 30 6.11 6.77 18.43
C LEU A 30 5.61 5.33 18.51
N SER A 31 4.29 5.16 18.66
CA SER A 31 3.70 3.83 18.69
C SER A 31 3.80 3.12 17.33
N HIS A 32 3.66 3.86 16.21
CA HIS A 32 3.89 3.30 14.88
C HIS A 32 5.36 2.96 14.62
N GLU A 33 6.31 3.79 15.06
CA GLU A 33 7.74 3.53 14.93
C GLU A 33 8.16 2.23 15.65
N PHE A 34 7.52 1.93 16.79
CA PHE A 34 7.82 0.71 17.55
C PHE A 34 7.09 -0.55 17.03
N PHE A 35 5.81 -0.45 16.66
CA PHE A 35 4.98 -1.62 16.33
C PHE A 35 4.66 -1.78 14.84
N HIS A 36 4.96 -0.77 14.01
CA HIS A 36 4.55 -0.69 12.59
C HIS A 36 3.06 -0.98 12.35
N GLN A 37 2.21 -0.60 13.30
CA GLN A 37 0.77 -0.84 13.24
C GLN A 37 0.08 -0.09 12.09
N SER A 38 -0.98 -0.68 11.53
CA SER A 38 -1.68 -0.14 10.36
C SER A 38 -2.33 1.23 10.60
N ALA A 39 -2.59 1.97 9.52
CA ALA A 39 -3.32 3.25 9.59
C ALA A 39 -4.74 3.08 10.19
N ARG A 40 -5.37 1.92 9.99
CA ARG A 40 -6.66 1.60 10.60
C ARG A 40 -6.55 1.47 12.12
N THR A 41 -5.52 0.79 12.60
CA THR A 41 -5.24 0.65 14.03
C THR A 41 -4.99 2.02 14.65
N LEU A 42 -4.15 2.85 14.02
CA LEU A 42 -3.87 4.21 14.49
C LEU A 42 -5.13 5.09 14.56
N HIS A 43 -5.97 5.04 13.52
CA HIS A 43 -7.23 5.77 13.47
C HIS A 43 -8.16 5.41 14.63
N GLN A 44 -8.28 4.11 14.94
CA GLN A 44 -9.18 3.61 15.98
C GLN A 44 -8.62 3.83 17.39
N GLN A 45 -7.32 3.58 17.60
CA GLN A 45 -6.68 3.59 18.91
C GLN A 45 -6.42 5.01 19.43
N PHE A 46 -6.07 5.93 18.54
CA PHE A 46 -5.71 7.31 18.90
C PHE A 46 -6.79 8.32 18.49
N GLY A 47 -7.91 7.88 17.91
CA GLY A 47 -8.98 8.79 17.46
C GLY A 47 -8.53 9.79 16.39
N LEU A 48 -7.44 9.51 15.68
CA LEU A 48 -6.89 10.38 14.64
C LEU A 48 -7.84 10.48 13.44
N THR A 49 -7.74 11.53 12.64
CA THR A 49 -8.39 11.51 11.32
C THR A 49 -7.76 10.43 10.44
N TRP A 50 -8.54 9.87 9.50
CA TRP A 50 -8.04 8.86 8.56
C TRP A 50 -6.82 9.34 7.77
N ASN A 51 -6.80 10.61 7.36
CA ASN A 51 -5.70 11.21 6.59
C ASN A 51 -4.43 11.31 7.44
N THR A 52 -4.55 11.70 8.71
CA THR A 52 -3.41 11.76 9.64
C THR A 52 -2.82 10.37 9.86
N ALA A 53 -3.67 9.38 10.13
CA ALA A 53 -3.21 8.00 10.35
C ALA A 53 -2.53 7.41 9.10
N ARG A 54 -3.04 7.69 7.89
CA ARG A 54 -2.38 7.30 6.63
C ARG A 54 -1.03 7.98 6.46
N SER A 55 -0.94 9.27 6.75
CA SER A 55 0.30 10.04 6.62
C SER A 55 1.41 9.45 7.50
N ILE A 56 1.10 9.09 8.75
CA ILE A 56 2.07 8.45 9.67
C ILE A 56 2.66 7.17 9.05
N VAL A 57 1.82 6.29 8.51
CA VAL A 57 2.28 5.04 7.87
C VAL A 57 3.06 5.31 6.57
N GLN A 58 2.63 6.29 5.77
CA GLN A 58 3.30 6.64 4.50
C GLN A 58 4.68 7.27 4.70
N MET A 59 4.88 7.99 5.81
CA MET A 59 6.17 8.60 6.15
C MET A 59 7.16 7.58 6.75
N CYS A 60 6.71 6.40 7.17
CA CYS A 60 7.58 5.35 7.72
C CYS A 60 8.42 4.68 6.61
N PRO A 61 9.76 4.80 6.62
CA PRO A 61 10.63 4.23 5.58
C PRO A 61 10.49 2.71 5.45
N ASP A 62 10.36 2.02 6.58
CA ASP A 62 10.23 0.54 6.61
C ASP A 62 8.89 0.06 6.05
N CYS A 63 7.85 0.90 6.14
CA CYS A 63 6.51 0.59 5.64
C CYS A 63 6.29 1.00 4.18
N GLN A 64 7.10 1.90 3.61
CA GLN A 64 6.91 2.41 2.24
C GLN A 64 6.93 1.31 1.18
N GLY A 65 7.75 0.28 1.36
CA GLY A 65 7.82 -0.87 0.44
C GLY A 65 6.66 -1.86 0.56
N LEU A 66 5.82 -1.75 1.60
CA LEU A 66 4.70 -2.64 1.86
C LEU A 66 3.37 -2.12 1.28
N ALA A 67 3.34 -0.86 0.85
CA ALA A 67 2.17 -0.30 0.21
C ALA A 67 1.96 -0.97 -1.16
N PRO A 68 0.70 -1.31 -1.53
CA PRO A 68 0.41 -1.79 -2.87
C PRO A 68 0.87 -0.76 -3.90
N ILE A 69 1.69 -1.20 -4.85
CA ILE A 69 2.16 -0.36 -5.95
C ILE A 69 0.93 0.07 -6.76
N PRO A 70 0.65 1.39 -6.88
CA PRO A 70 -0.40 1.87 -7.75
C PRO A 70 -0.14 1.37 -9.17
N GLN A 71 -1.12 0.68 -9.76
CA GLN A 71 -1.06 0.26 -11.15
C GLN A 71 -1.29 1.49 -12.04
N THR A 72 -0.22 2.20 -12.38
CA THR A 72 -0.26 3.44 -13.19
C THR A 72 -0.26 3.18 -14.69
N GLY A 73 -0.14 1.93 -15.13
CA GLY A 73 -0.12 1.55 -16.54
C GLY A 73 -1.44 0.93 -17.00
N VAL A 74 -1.97 1.41 -18.13
CA VAL A 74 -2.99 0.71 -18.92
C VAL A 74 -2.41 0.36 -20.28
N ASN A 75 -2.86 -0.74 -20.86
CA ASN A 75 -2.44 -1.13 -22.21
C ASN A 75 -3.09 -0.19 -23.24
N PRO A 76 -2.32 0.58 -24.04
CA PRO A 76 -2.89 1.54 -24.98
C PRO A 76 -3.75 0.86 -26.04
N ARG A 77 -4.82 1.55 -26.44
CA ARG A 77 -5.74 1.12 -27.50
C ARG A 77 -5.86 2.19 -28.57
N GLY A 78 -6.09 1.77 -29.81
CA GLY A 78 -6.39 2.67 -30.92
C GLY A 78 -7.69 3.44 -30.67
N GLY A 79 -7.78 4.66 -31.19
CA GLY A 79 -8.99 5.47 -31.20
C GLY A 79 -9.88 5.25 -32.44
N LYS A 80 -9.39 4.50 -33.42
CA LYS A 80 -10.14 4.05 -34.60
C LYS A 80 -9.67 2.67 -35.06
N ALA A 81 -10.51 1.98 -35.83
CA ALA A 81 -10.18 0.67 -36.39
C ALA A 81 -8.92 0.77 -37.28
N LEU A 82 -8.12 -0.30 -37.26
CA LEU A 82 -6.88 -0.44 -38.03
C LEU A 82 -5.76 0.54 -37.62
N GLN A 83 -5.88 1.23 -36.48
CA GLN A 83 -4.86 2.17 -36.00
C GLN A 83 -3.77 1.49 -35.17
N THR A 84 -4.15 0.55 -34.30
CA THR A 84 -3.24 -0.05 -33.33
C THR A 84 -3.58 -1.51 -33.15
N TRP A 85 -2.60 -2.36 -33.45
CA TRP A 85 -2.70 -3.80 -33.32
C TRP A 85 -1.77 -4.28 -32.21
N GLN A 86 -2.20 -5.27 -31.45
CA GLN A 86 -1.36 -6.02 -30.52
C GLN A 86 -1.15 -7.41 -31.08
N SER A 87 0.10 -7.85 -31.12
CA SER A 87 0.46 -9.18 -31.61
C SER A 87 1.23 -9.94 -30.55
N ASP A 88 0.92 -11.23 -30.41
CA ASP A 88 1.64 -12.14 -29.52
C ASP A 88 1.61 -13.56 -30.13
N VAL A 89 2.39 -14.47 -29.56
CA VAL A 89 2.42 -15.89 -29.96
C VAL A 89 1.91 -16.74 -28.81
N THR A 90 0.90 -17.56 -29.09
CA THR A 90 0.38 -18.55 -28.15
C THR A 90 0.74 -19.96 -28.59
N HIS A 91 0.87 -20.88 -27.63
CA HIS A 91 1.24 -22.27 -27.89
C HIS A 91 0.03 -23.21 -27.79
N ILE A 92 -0.33 -23.83 -28.92
CA ILE A 92 -1.44 -24.79 -29.05
C ILE A 92 -0.85 -26.16 -29.42
N GLY A 93 -0.70 -27.05 -28.43
CA GLY A 93 0.02 -28.31 -28.59
C GLY A 93 -0.59 -29.25 -29.64
N GLU A 94 -1.89 -29.15 -29.87
CA GLU A 94 -2.69 -29.91 -30.83
C GLU A 94 -2.24 -29.68 -32.29
N PHE A 95 -1.58 -28.56 -32.58
CA PHE A 95 -1.06 -28.25 -33.92
C PHE A 95 0.33 -28.85 -34.20
N GLY A 96 0.90 -29.62 -33.26
CA GLY A 96 2.12 -30.37 -33.48
C GLY A 96 3.31 -29.47 -33.84
N ARG A 97 3.86 -29.57 -35.04
CA ARG A 97 4.97 -28.70 -35.48
C ARG A 97 4.54 -27.23 -35.61
N GLN A 98 3.26 -26.99 -35.86
CA GLN A 98 2.67 -25.65 -36.02
C GLN A 98 2.05 -25.11 -34.73
N LYS A 99 2.50 -25.62 -33.58
CA LYS A 99 2.02 -25.26 -32.25
C LYS A 99 2.19 -23.79 -31.88
N TYR A 100 3.02 -23.04 -32.60
CA TYR A 100 3.24 -21.61 -32.36
C TYR A 100 2.27 -20.81 -33.22
N VAL A 101 1.18 -20.35 -32.60
CA VAL A 101 0.13 -19.58 -33.28
C VAL A 101 0.38 -18.10 -33.07
N HIS A 102 0.64 -17.40 -34.16
CA HIS A 102 0.76 -15.94 -34.18
C HIS A 102 -0.65 -15.34 -34.16
N VAL A 103 -0.93 -14.47 -33.19
CA VAL A 103 -2.22 -13.82 -33.02
C VAL A 103 -2.02 -12.31 -33.06
N SER A 104 -2.82 -11.62 -33.86
CA SER A 104 -2.87 -10.16 -33.92
C SER A 104 -4.31 -9.70 -33.71
N ILE A 105 -4.52 -8.73 -32.81
CA ILE A 105 -5.83 -8.14 -32.55
C ILE A 105 -5.81 -6.63 -32.75
N ASP A 106 -6.79 -6.11 -33.49
CA ASP A 106 -7.04 -4.68 -33.56
C ASP A 106 -7.64 -4.19 -32.24
N THR A 107 -6.93 -3.30 -31.56
CA THR A 107 -7.26 -2.88 -30.19
C THR A 107 -8.50 -1.98 -30.08
N PHE A 108 -9.02 -1.48 -31.21
CA PHE A 108 -10.24 -0.67 -31.27
C PHE A 108 -11.48 -1.52 -31.60
N SER A 109 -11.44 -2.28 -32.69
CA SER A 109 -12.56 -3.06 -33.23
C SER A 109 -12.67 -4.47 -32.66
N GLY A 110 -11.57 -5.00 -32.08
CA GLY A 110 -11.50 -6.39 -31.62
C GLY A 110 -11.37 -7.42 -32.74
N ALA A 111 -11.15 -7.00 -34.00
CA ALA A 111 -10.87 -7.91 -35.10
C ALA A 111 -9.60 -8.72 -34.81
N LEU A 112 -9.70 -10.04 -34.94
CA LEU A 112 -8.63 -10.99 -34.60
C LEU A 112 -8.17 -11.74 -35.85
N TRP A 113 -6.85 -11.83 -36.00
CA TRP A 113 -6.16 -12.61 -37.02
C TRP A 113 -5.27 -13.63 -36.33
N ALA A 114 -5.31 -14.88 -36.77
CA ALA A 114 -4.47 -15.94 -36.22
C ALA A 114 -3.92 -16.83 -37.32
N THR A 115 -2.63 -17.14 -37.25
CA THR A 115 -1.93 -18.02 -38.19
C THR A 115 -1.10 -19.06 -37.45
N ALA A 116 -1.26 -20.32 -37.84
CA ALA A 116 -0.40 -21.42 -37.47
C ALA A 116 0.51 -21.73 -38.67
N GLU A 117 1.82 -21.75 -38.45
CA GLU A 117 2.84 -22.03 -39.49
C GLU A 117 3.54 -23.36 -39.26
#